data_AF-A0A8N1S3A6-F1
#
_entry.id   AF-A0A8N1S3A6-F1
#
_cell.length_a   1.000
_cell.length_b   1.000
_cell.length_c   1.000
_cell.angle_alpha   90.00
_cell.angle_beta   90.00
_cell.angle_gamma   90.00
#
_symmetry.space_group_name_H-M   'P 1'
#
loop_
_entity.id
_entity.type
_entity.pdbx_description
1 polymer ?
#
loop_
_entity_poly.entity_id
_entity_poly.type
_entity_poly.pdbx_seq_one_letter_code
_entity_poly.pdbx_strand_id
1 'polypeptide(L)'
;MRVVLEITERSCDRHVLRYLTYLRKRYLNIRELAYLQDFANLETIENMINPKDIIRDMLVIYLRNAFDIYRQPYLLNEFVFIYYDESRNEYSYKFSNNMMFSDDITILCFLYNMIKFRLIYYGQIVQILISLMKSKYGIIEMLKIEDDSSENKIALLNVALSFPSVSWDMANYLKICTNVCAILPEFDFPKIICIPAIVTILPRSMQSPPFAMLMITRLYNIEAELKEENYENVEKSSLSELYDAMYELYECQMFPERLKIELCEKWQIVVKEGNTYKYAPYFAEYRQKAKDMITNIRLDDPDLEYILSLI
;
A
#
# COMPACT_ATOMS: atom_id res chain seq x y z
N MET A 1 -20.17 -20.59 13.05
CA MET A 1 -21.31 -19.66 13.24
C MET A 1 -21.62 -18.91 11.94
N ARG A 2 -22.89 -18.88 11.51
CA ARG A 2 -23.33 -18.06 10.35
C ARG A 2 -24.19 -16.91 10.84
N VAL A 3 -23.83 -15.68 10.45
CA VAL A 3 -24.56 -14.45 10.77
C VAL A 3 -25.07 -13.83 9.49
N VAL A 4 -26.37 -13.54 9.42
CA VAL A 4 -27.01 -12.87 8.28
C VAL A 4 -27.41 -11.47 8.72
N LEU A 5 -27.03 -10.46 7.93
CA LEU A 5 -27.23 -9.05 8.24
C LEU A 5 -27.91 -8.37 7.05
N GLU A 6 -29.09 -7.79 7.30
CA GLU A 6 -29.74 -6.92 6.33
C GLU A 6 -29.20 -5.49 6.46
N ILE A 7 -28.77 -4.92 5.33
CA ILE A 7 -28.13 -3.60 5.28
C ILE A 7 -28.78 -2.69 4.23
N THR A 8 -30.03 -2.97 3.86
CA THR A 8 -30.79 -2.26 2.82
C THR A 8 -30.73 -0.74 2.98
N GLU A 9 -30.94 -0.25 4.19
CA GLU A 9 -30.98 1.18 4.51
C GLU A 9 -29.60 1.80 4.74
N ARG A 10 -28.52 1.00 4.71
CA ARG A 10 -27.16 1.45 5.04
C ARG A 10 -26.37 1.76 3.79
N SER A 11 -26.64 2.94 3.22
CA SER A 11 -26.01 3.40 1.97
C SER A 11 -24.47 3.27 1.99
N CYS A 12 -23.80 3.64 3.07
CA CYS A 12 -22.33 3.57 3.18
C CYS A 12 -21.81 2.13 3.16
N ASP A 13 -22.45 1.23 3.92
CA ASP A 13 -22.10 -0.20 3.96
C ASP A 13 -22.28 -0.86 2.57
N ARG A 14 -23.33 -0.49 1.83
CA ARG A 14 -23.55 -0.94 0.45
C ARG A 14 -22.43 -0.50 -0.50
N HIS A 15 -21.94 0.73 -0.36
CA HIS A 15 -20.82 1.22 -1.19
C HIS A 15 -19.54 0.42 -0.89
N VAL A 16 -19.20 0.22 0.39
CA VAL A 16 -18.03 -0.57 0.80
C VAL A 16 -18.08 -1.99 0.21
N LEU A 17 -19.24 -2.66 0.28
CA LEU A 17 -19.40 -4.01 -0.24
C LEU A 17 -19.29 -4.10 -1.76
N ARG A 18 -19.86 -3.12 -2.48
CA ARG A 18 -19.69 -3.01 -3.95
C ARG A 18 -18.23 -2.82 -4.32
N TYR A 19 -17.52 -1.94 -3.62
CA TYR A 19 -16.09 -1.72 -3.82
C TYR A 19 -15.29 -2.99 -3.55
N LEU A 20 -15.45 -3.62 -2.39
CA LEU A 20 -14.73 -4.85 -2.05
C LEU A 20 -14.99 -5.98 -3.06
N THR A 21 -16.21 -6.10 -3.58
CA THR A 21 -16.53 -7.11 -4.60
C THR A 21 -15.81 -6.84 -5.91
N TYR A 22 -15.71 -5.57 -6.31
CA TYR A 22 -14.90 -5.18 -7.46
C TYR A 22 -13.41 -5.47 -7.22
N LEU A 23 -12.88 -5.08 -6.07
CA LEU A 23 -11.46 -5.27 -5.72
C LEU A 23 -11.07 -6.75 -5.65
N ARG A 24 -11.93 -7.62 -5.08
CA ARG A 24 -11.70 -9.07 -5.04
C ARG A 24 -11.57 -9.68 -6.43
N LYS A 25 -12.39 -9.23 -7.39
CA LYS A 25 -12.28 -9.66 -8.80
C LYS A 25 -10.99 -9.15 -9.46
N ARG A 26 -10.57 -7.93 -9.12
CA ARG A 26 -9.35 -7.30 -9.66
C ARG A 26 -8.07 -7.97 -9.15
N TYR A 27 -8.05 -8.38 -7.88
CA TYR A 27 -6.87 -8.90 -7.19
C TYR A 27 -6.94 -10.40 -6.90
N LEU A 28 -7.53 -11.18 -7.81
CA LEU A 28 -7.54 -12.65 -7.72
C LEU A 28 -6.12 -13.24 -7.75
N ASN A 29 -5.21 -12.63 -8.52
CA ASN A 29 -3.82 -13.06 -8.65
C ASN A 29 -2.90 -12.09 -7.92
N ILE A 30 -2.37 -12.51 -6.77
CA ILE A 30 -1.41 -11.74 -5.98
C ILE A 30 -0.02 -11.92 -6.58
N ARG A 31 0.57 -10.85 -7.13
CA ARG A 31 1.81 -10.94 -7.92
C ARG A 31 3.00 -11.38 -7.09
N GLU A 32 3.09 -10.93 -5.85
CA GLU A 32 4.19 -11.24 -4.94
C GLU A 32 4.35 -12.75 -4.70
N LEU A 33 3.26 -13.51 -4.74
CA LEU A 33 3.29 -14.97 -4.57
C LEU A 33 4.04 -15.68 -5.70
N ALA A 34 3.97 -15.15 -6.93
CA ALA A 34 4.66 -15.74 -8.08
C ALA A 34 6.19 -15.61 -7.98
N TYR A 35 6.68 -14.68 -7.16
CA TYR A 35 8.09 -14.39 -6.99
C TYR A 35 8.65 -14.82 -5.63
N LEU A 36 7.88 -15.54 -4.80
CA LEU A 36 8.23 -15.84 -3.40
C LEU A 36 9.61 -16.52 -3.24
N GLN A 37 10.02 -17.34 -4.20
CA GLN A 37 11.33 -17.98 -4.21
C GLN A 37 12.48 -16.98 -4.40
N ASP A 38 12.26 -15.93 -5.20
CA ASP A 38 13.27 -14.93 -5.50
C ASP A 38 13.56 -14.04 -4.29
N PHE A 39 12.57 -13.83 -3.40
CA PHE A 39 12.79 -13.10 -2.13
C PHE A 39 13.80 -13.77 -1.20
N ALA A 40 14.07 -15.07 -1.35
CA ALA A 40 14.94 -15.81 -0.43
C ALA A 40 16.40 -15.36 -0.44
N ASN A 41 16.83 -14.74 -1.53
CA ASN A 41 18.23 -14.36 -1.75
C ASN A 41 18.46 -12.85 -1.58
N LEU A 42 17.46 -12.13 -1.06
CA LEU A 42 17.45 -10.68 -1.04
C LEU A 42 17.86 -10.12 0.31
N GLU A 43 18.75 -9.14 0.27
CA GLU A 43 19.14 -8.33 1.42
C GLU A 43 18.09 -7.26 1.73
N THR A 44 17.81 -7.04 3.00
CA THR A 44 16.93 -5.98 3.50
C THR A 44 17.70 -5.00 4.36
N ILE A 45 17.18 -3.77 4.50
CA ILE A 45 17.72 -2.79 5.43
C ILE A 45 17.58 -3.32 6.86
N GLU A 46 18.57 -3.01 7.70
CA GLU A 46 18.55 -3.39 9.12
C GLU A 46 17.29 -2.84 9.80
N ASN A 47 16.64 -3.64 10.64
CA ASN A 47 15.37 -3.31 11.31
C ASN A 47 14.14 -3.15 10.38
N MET A 48 14.27 -3.36 9.06
CA MET A 48 13.12 -3.45 8.17
C MET A 48 12.61 -4.89 8.06
N ILE A 49 11.30 -5.03 7.99
CA ILE A 49 10.64 -6.34 7.89
C ILE A 49 10.75 -6.84 6.46
N ASN A 50 11.28 -8.06 6.29
CA ASN A 50 11.32 -8.72 5.00
C ASN A 50 9.91 -9.14 4.57
N PRO A 51 9.41 -8.68 3.39
CA PRO A 51 8.09 -9.06 2.89
C PRO A 51 7.88 -10.57 2.80
N LYS A 52 8.94 -11.33 2.52
CA LYS A 52 8.89 -12.79 2.44
C LYS A 52 8.37 -13.42 3.73
N ASP A 53 8.84 -12.94 4.88
CA ASP A 53 8.47 -13.50 6.17
C ASP A 53 7.00 -13.22 6.46
N ILE A 54 6.52 -12.01 6.19
CA ILE A 54 5.10 -11.66 6.29
C ILE A 54 4.24 -12.52 5.36
N ILE A 55 4.62 -12.64 4.08
CA ILE A 55 3.90 -13.46 3.10
C ILE A 55 3.84 -14.92 3.56
N ARG A 56 4.98 -15.47 4.02
CA ARG A 56 5.08 -16.84 4.52
C ARG A 56 4.19 -17.06 5.74
N ASP A 57 4.28 -16.18 6.73
CA ASP A 57 3.56 -16.34 7.99
C ASP A 57 2.05 -16.24 7.75
N MET A 58 1.62 -15.33 6.87
CA MET A 58 0.23 -15.26 6.41
C MET A 58 -0.24 -16.53 5.70
N LEU A 59 0.58 -17.12 4.81
CA LEU A 59 0.26 -18.38 4.14
C LEU A 59 0.16 -19.54 5.14
N VAL A 60 1.07 -19.61 6.12
CA VAL A 60 1.04 -20.64 7.17
C VAL A 60 -0.24 -20.53 7.99
N ILE A 61 -0.60 -19.32 8.45
CA ILE A 61 -1.83 -19.08 9.20
C ILE A 61 -3.05 -19.43 8.34
N TYR A 62 -3.06 -19.01 7.07
CA TYR A 62 -4.13 -19.31 6.13
C TYR A 62 -4.39 -20.82 6.00
N LEU A 63 -3.33 -21.59 5.75
CA LEU A 63 -3.41 -23.03 5.57
C LEU A 63 -3.81 -23.75 6.86
N ARG A 64 -3.27 -23.34 8.01
CA ARG A 64 -3.65 -23.88 9.33
C ARG A 64 -5.13 -23.66 9.61
N ASN A 65 -5.63 -22.42 9.45
CA ASN A 65 -7.04 -22.11 9.67
C ASN A 65 -7.96 -22.88 8.70
N ALA A 66 -7.59 -23.01 7.42
CA ALA A 66 -8.37 -23.80 6.45
C ALA A 66 -8.44 -25.28 6.87
N PHE A 67 -7.32 -25.83 7.35
CA PHE A 67 -7.25 -27.20 7.84
C PHE A 67 -8.03 -27.43 9.13
N ASP A 68 -7.99 -26.48 10.07
CA ASP A 68 -8.74 -26.53 11.31
C ASP A 68 -10.24 -26.50 11.04
N ILE A 69 -10.70 -25.65 10.12
CA ILE A 69 -12.11 -25.60 9.69
C ILE A 69 -12.52 -26.90 8.98
N TYR A 70 -11.65 -27.48 8.16
CA TYR A 70 -11.91 -28.77 7.54
C TYR A 70 -12.10 -29.88 8.59
N ARG A 71 -11.27 -29.91 9.64
CA ARG A 71 -11.37 -30.87 10.75
C ARG A 71 -12.55 -30.59 11.67
N GLN A 72 -12.85 -29.32 11.91
CA GLN A 72 -13.85 -28.85 12.87
C GLN A 72 -14.74 -27.78 12.20
N PRO A 73 -15.76 -28.19 11.41
CA PRO A 73 -16.57 -27.25 10.64
C PRO A 73 -17.29 -26.17 11.46
N TYR A 74 -17.50 -26.39 12.76
CA TYR A 74 -18.10 -25.38 13.65
C TYR A 74 -17.21 -24.13 13.84
N LEU A 75 -15.90 -24.23 13.56
CA LEU A 75 -14.96 -23.11 13.56
C LEU A 75 -15.16 -22.15 12.36
N LEU A 76 -15.96 -22.55 11.36
CA LEU A 76 -16.30 -21.66 10.26
C LEU A 76 -17.14 -20.49 10.77
N ASN A 77 -16.62 -19.28 10.64
CA ASN A 77 -17.33 -18.05 10.90
C ASN A 77 -17.67 -17.39 9.56
N GLU A 78 -18.95 -17.19 9.32
CA GLU A 78 -19.49 -16.68 8.06
C GLU A 78 -20.42 -15.50 8.30
N PHE A 79 -20.22 -14.43 7.56
CA PHE A 79 -21.05 -13.23 7.55
C PHE A 79 -21.64 -13.06 6.15
N VAL A 80 -22.97 -13.00 6.09
CA VAL A 80 -23.73 -12.78 4.85
C VAL A 80 -24.47 -11.45 4.97
N PHE A 81 -24.15 -10.52 4.08
CA PHE A 81 -24.80 -9.21 3.99
C PHE A 81 -25.80 -9.24 2.85
N ILE A 82 -27.07 -8.92 3.15
CA ILE A 82 -28.16 -8.88 2.17
C ILE A 82 -28.62 -7.42 2.04
N TYR A 83 -28.83 -6.96 0.81
CA TYR A 83 -29.49 -5.68 0.55
C TYR A 83 -30.47 -5.80 -0.63
N TYR A 84 -31.57 -5.06 -0.54
CA TYR A 84 -32.54 -4.92 -1.62
C TYR A 84 -32.36 -3.57 -2.34
N ASP A 85 -32.38 -3.57 -3.67
CA ASP A 85 -32.47 -2.31 -4.43
C ASP A 85 -33.91 -1.77 -4.49
N GLU A 86 -34.09 -0.60 -5.12
CA GLU A 86 -35.40 0.04 -5.27
C GLU A 86 -36.40 -0.83 -6.07
N SER A 87 -35.89 -1.73 -6.92
CA SER A 87 -36.70 -2.70 -7.66
C SER A 87 -36.94 -4.00 -6.90
N ARG A 88 -36.54 -4.06 -5.61
CA ARG A 88 -36.58 -5.25 -4.74
C ARG A 88 -35.73 -6.43 -5.22
N ASN A 89 -34.70 -6.19 -6.05
CA ASN A 89 -33.74 -7.24 -6.35
C ASN A 89 -32.82 -7.46 -5.14
N GLU A 90 -32.62 -8.72 -4.78
CA GLU A 90 -31.74 -9.13 -3.69
C GLU A 90 -30.29 -9.23 -4.16
N TYR A 91 -29.38 -8.65 -3.38
CA TYR A 91 -27.95 -8.81 -3.54
C TYR A 91 -27.35 -9.32 -2.25
N SER A 92 -26.47 -10.32 -2.34
CA SER A 92 -25.79 -10.90 -1.18
C SER A 92 -24.27 -10.85 -1.32
N TYR A 93 -23.60 -10.54 -0.21
CA TYR A 93 -22.14 -10.55 -0.09
C TYR A 93 -21.73 -11.46 1.07
N LYS A 94 -20.75 -12.32 0.82
CA LYS A 94 -20.29 -13.32 1.79
C LYS A 94 -18.81 -13.12 2.12
N PHE A 95 -18.53 -13.11 3.43
CA PHE A 95 -17.18 -13.12 3.99
C PHE A 95 -17.09 -14.22 5.04
N SER A 96 -15.94 -14.88 5.11
CA SER A 96 -15.72 -15.93 6.10
C SER A 96 -14.24 -16.08 6.41
N ASN A 97 -13.92 -16.74 7.52
CA ASN A 97 -12.52 -17.09 7.82
C ASN A 97 -11.97 -18.17 6.86
N ASN A 98 -12.79 -18.78 6.01
CA ASN A 98 -12.38 -19.79 5.01
C ASN A 98 -12.49 -19.31 3.55
N MET A 99 -12.19 -18.03 3.29
CA MET A 99 -12.14 -17.49 1.91
C MET A 99 -10.82 -17.79 1.21
N MET A 100 -10.68 -17.37 -0.06
CA MET A 100 -9.41 -17.50 -0.78
C MET A 100 -8.36 -16.58 -0.16
N PHE A 101 -7.08 -16.98 -0.19
CA PHE A 101 -5.99 -16.17 0.33
C PHE A 101 -5.93 -14.78 -0.33
N SER A 102 -6.21 -14.69 -1.64
CA SER A 102 -6.31 -13.41 -2.36
C SER A 102 -7.39 -12.48 -1.81
N ASP A 103 -8.51 -13.04 -1.33
CA ASP A 103 -9.56 -12.26 -0.69
C ASP A 103 -9.10 -11.73 0.67
N ASP A 104 -8.38 -12.55 1.45
CA ASP A 104 -7.77 -12.12 2.71
C ASP A 104 -6.82 -10.93 2.47
N ILE A 105 -5.88 -11.04 1.51
CA ILE A 105 -4.94 -9.95 1.17
C ILE A 105 -5.69 -8.69 0.71
N THR A 106 -6.71 -8.86 -0.14
CA THR A 106 -7.51 -7.73 -0.62
C THR A 106 -8.20 -6.99 0.53
N ILE A 107 -8.81 -7.72 1.47
CA ILE A 107 -9.49 -7.13 2.62
C ILE A 107 -8.49 -6.43 3.53
N LEU A 108 -7.34 -7.03 3.80
CA LEU A 108 -6.32 -6.46 4.66
C LEU A 108 -5.73 -5.17 4.08
N CYS A 109 -5.36 -5.19 2.80
CA CYS A 109 -4.90 -3.98 2.11
C CYS A 109 -6.00 -2.91 2.05
N PHE A 110 -7.27 -3.29 1.92
CA PHE A 110 -8.39 -2.36 1.98
C PHE A 110 -8.53 -1.71 3.37
N LEU A 111 -8.52 -2.52 4.43
CA LEU A 111 -8.59 -2.04 5.81
C LEU A 111 -7.42 -1.10 6.13
N TYR A 112 -6.21 -1.44 5.68
CA TYR A 112 -5.04 -0.58 5.86
C TYR A 112 -5.28 0.81 5.28
N ASN A 113 -5.70 0.87 4.02
CA ASN A 113 -5.95 2.14 3.33
C ASN A 113 -7.11 2.91 3.98
N MET A 114 -8.19 2.25 4.38
CA MET A 114 -9.29 2.91 5.08
C MET A 114 -8.84 3.56 6.39
N ILE A 115 -8.02 2.85 7.19
CA ILE A 115 -7.51 3.33 8.48
C ILE A 115 -6.46 4.42 8.29
N LYS A 116 -5.43 4.19 7.46
CA LYS A 116 -4.30 5.12 7.25
C LYS A 116 -4.78 6.48 6.77
N PHE A 117 -5.77 6.50 5.89
CA PHE A 117 -6.27 7.73 5.28
C PHE A 117 -7.53 8.27 5.94
N ARG A 118 -7.86 7.77 7.14
CA ARG A 118 -8.99 8.22 7.97
C ARG A 118 -10.28 8.34 7.17
N LEU A 119 -10.51 7.42 6.22
CA LEU A 119 -11.73 7.42 5.43
C LEU A 119 -12.88 7.12 6.40
N ILE A 120 -13.67 8.16 6.71
CA ILE A 120 -14.57 8.35 7.88
C ILE A 120 -15.62 7.23 8.07
N TYR A 121 -15.68 6.25 7.19
CA TYR A 121 -16.67 5.18 7.20
C TYR A 121 -16.20 3.96 7.99
N TYR A 122 -16.18 4.06 9.32
CA TYR A 122 -16.22 2.90 10.21
C TYR A 122 -17.63 2.31 10.27
N GLY A 123 -18.18 1.95 9.10
CA GLY A 123 -19.45 1.25 9.00
C GLY A 123 -19.38 -0.14 9.64
N GLN A 124 -20.54 -0.75 9.89
CA GLN A 124 -20.61 -2.07 10.53
C GLN A 124 -19.82 -3.12 9.72
N ILE A 125 -19.78 -2.99 8.39
CA ILE A 125 -19.01 -3.88 7.51
C ILE A 125 -17.52 -3.83 7.86
N VAL A 126 -16.95 -2.63 7.99
CA VAL A 126 -15.52 -2.46 8.27
C VAL A 126 -15.17 -3.07 9.62
N GLN A 127 -15.99 -2.86 10.65
CA GLN A 127 -15.79 -3.46 11.98
C GLN A 127 -15.87 -4.99 11.95
N ILE A 128 -16.81 -5.55 11.19
CA ILE A 128 -16.91 -7.01 11.03
C ILE A 128 -15.68 -7.57 10.31
N LEU A 129 -15.22 -6.92 9.24
CA LEU A 129 -14.04 -7.35 8.50
C LEU A 129 -12.79 -7.28 9.38
N ILE A 130 -12.61 -6.21 10.15
CA ILE A 130 -11.56 -6.08 11.16
C ILE A 130 -11.61 -7.25 12.15
N SER A 131 -12.78 -7.52 12.74
CA SER A 131 -12.95 -8.60 13.71
C SER A 131 -12.62 -9.97 13.10
N LEU A 132 -13.09 -10.21 11.88
CA LEU A 132 -12.80 -11.43 11.13
C LEU A 132 -11.29 -11.60 10.88
N MET A 133 -10.62 -10.54 10.45
CA MET A 133 -9.19 -10.54 10.18
C MET A 133 -8.34 -10.67 11.45
N LYS A 134 -8.72 -9.99 12.54
CA LYS A 134 -8.12 -10.16 13.87
C LYS A 134 -8.24 -11.60 14.36
N SER A 135 -9.43 -12.19 14.23
CA SER A 135 -9.66 -13.58 14.65
C SER A 135 -8.84 -14.58 13.84
N LYS A 136 -8.61 -14.33 12.55
CA LYS A 136 -7.88 -15.26 11.67
C LYS A 136 -6.36 -15.09 11.74
N TYR A 137 -5.88 -13.85 11.69
CA TYR A 137 -4.45 -13.54 11.55
C TYR A 137 -3.81 -12.90 12.79
N GLY A 138 -4.57 -12.63 13.85
CA GLY A 138 -4.05 -11.98 15.05
C GLY A 138 -3.57 -10.54 14.81
N ILE A 139 -4.14 -9.85 13.82
CA ILE A 139 -3.64 -8.55 13.38
C ILE A 139 -3.80 -7.47 14.44
N ILE A 140 -2.76 -6.66 14.61
CA ILE A 140 -2.82 -5.43 15.40
C ILE A 140 -3.23 -4.29 14.47
N GLU A 141 -4.21 -3.49 14.87
CA GLU A 141 -4.66 -2.28 14.16
C GLU A 141 -3.65 -1.14 14.15
N MET A 142 -2.53 -1.28 14.88
CA MET A 142 -1.55 -0.22 15.03
C MET A 142 -0.90 0.11 13.67
N LEU A 143 -0.97 1.41 13.32
CA LEU A 143 -0.20 2.01 12.23
C LEU A 143 1.26 2.28 12.63
N LYS A 144 1.63 2.00 13.89
CA LYS A 144 2.98 2.18 14.44
C LYS A 144 3.61 0.82 14.70
N ILE A 145 4.89 0.71 14.36
CA ILE A 145 5.77 -0.38 14.80
C ILE A 145 6.03 -0.10 16.28
N GLU A 146 5.26 -0.71 17.18
CA GLU A 146 5.65 -0.74 18.59
C GLU A 146 6.72 -1.83 18.75
N ASP A 147 7.76 -1.52 19.51
CA ASP A 147 8.91 -2.37 19.90
C ASP A 147 8.52 -3.64 20.68
N ASP A 148 7.23 -3.98 20.72
CA ASP A 148 6.71 -5.03 21.57
C ASP A 148 6.83 -6.38 20.85
N SER A 149 7.99 -6.99 21.13
CA SER A 149 8.50 -8.36 20.92
C SER A 149 7.54 -9.55 21.06
N SER A 150 6.23 -9.39 20.85
CA SER A 150 5.31 -10.52 20.73
C SER A 150 5.51 -11.21 19.38
N GLU A 151 6.34 -12.27 19.39
CA GLU A 151 6.90 -13.06 18.28
C GLU A 151 5.90 -13.63 17.23
N ASN A 152 4.62 -13.24 17.20
CA ASN A 152 3.63 -13.82 16.27
C ASN A 152 2.55 -12.85 15.76
N LYS A 153 2.71 -11.53 15.91
CA LYS A 153 1.67 -10.59 15.49
C LYS A 153 2.00 -9.92 14.14
N ILE A 154 1.08 -10.08 13.19
CA ILE A 154 1.19 -9.46 11.86
C ILE A 154 0.54 -8.08 11.91
N ALA A 155 1.34 -7.01 11.85
CA ALA A 155 0.80 -5.65 11.77
C ALA A 155 0.22 -5.37 10.36
N LEU A 156 -0.88 -4.63 10.31
CA LEU A 156 -1.58 -4.32 9.07
C LEU A 156 -0.71 -3.53 8.07
N LEU A 157 0.16 -2.65 8.59
CA LEU A 157 1.17 -1.93 7.81
C LEU A 157 2.12 -2.91 7.09
N ASN A 158 2.60 -3.93 7.79
CA ASN A 158 3.55 -4.90 7.23
C ASN A 158 2.92 -5.71 6.11
N VAL A 159 1.64 -6.06 6.24
CA VAL A 159 0.86 -6.67 5.15
C VAL A 159 0.81 -5.73 3.95
N ALA A 160 0.40 -4.48 4.15
CA ALA A 160 0.28 -3.53 3.05
C ALA A 160 1.63 -3.28 2.34
N LEU A 161 2.73 -3.18 3.08
CA LEU A 161 4.07 -3.05 2.52
C LEU A 161 4.53 -4.32 1.81
N SER A 162 4.08 -5.50 2.23
CA SER A 162 4.47 -6.77 1.61
C SER A 162 3.70 -7.12 0.34
N PHE A 163 2.58 -6.44 0.08
CA PHE A 163 1.73 -6.66 -1.10
C PHE A 163 1.47 -5.38 -1.91
N PRO A 164 2.50 -4.69 -2.41
CA PRO A 164 2.38 -3.43 -3.15
C PRO A 164 1.51 -3.54 -4.41
N SER A 165 1.46 -4.70 -5.07
CA SER A 165 0.63 -4.96 -6.26
C SER A 165 -0.88 -4.81 -5.99
N VAL A 166 -1.27 -4.94 -4.71
CA VAL A 166 -2.64 -4.77 -4.21
C VAL A 166 -2.77 -3.46 -3.45
N SER A 167 -1.95 -3.22 -2.43
CA SER A 167 -2.12 -2.10 -1.50
C SER A 167 -1.96 -0.74 -2.18
N TRP A 168 -0.93 -0.58 -3.00
CA TRP A 168 -0.62 0.68 -3.67
C TRP A 168 -1.46 0.87 -4.93
N ASP A 169 -1.72 -0.21 -5.70
CA ASP A 169 -2.68 -0.16 -6.82
C ASP A 169 -4.08 0.24 -6.31
N MET A 170 -4.48 -0.24 -5.13
CA MET A 170 -5.73 0.14 -4.49
C MET A 170 -5.71 1.59 -4.00
N ALA A 171 -4.63 2.05 -3.35
CA ALA A 171 -4.50 3.45 -2.95
C ALA A 171 -4.62 4.40 -4.15
N ASN A 172 -3.96 4.06 -5.26
CA ASN A 172 -4.03 4.80 -6.52
C ASN A 172 -5.45 4.77 -7.12
N TYR A 173 -6.09 3.60 -7.16
CA TYR A 173 -7.45 3.44 -7.70
C TYR A 173 -8.50 4.20 -6.90
N LEU A 174 -8.44 4.13 -5.57
CA LEU A 174 -9.31 4.86 -4.66
C LEU A 174 -8.97 6.36 -4.62
N LYS A 175 -7.98 6.81 -5.41
CA LYS A 175 -7.45 8.17 -5.49
C LYS A 175 -7.01 8.70 -4.13
N ILE A 176 -6.64 7.81 -3.20
CA ILE A 176 -6.38 8.16 -1.81
C ILE A 176 -5.08 8.96 -1.65
N CYS A 177 -4.24 9.01 -2.68
CA CYS A 177 -3.09 9.91 -2.77
C CYS A 177 -3.46 11.42 -2.81
N THR A 178 -4.67 11.82 -2.38
CA THR A 178 -5.34 13.09 -2.64
C THR A 178 -4.53 14.33 -2.29
N ASN A 179 -3.82 14.35 -1.16
CA ASN A 179 -3.16 15.57 -0.71
C ASN A 179 -1.99 15.94 -1.63
N VAL A 180 -1.09 15.01 -1.93
CA VAL A 180 0.01 15.29 -2.88
C VAL A 180 -0.47 15.36 -4.33
N CYS A 181 -1.51 14.59 -4.69
CA CYS A 181 -2.09 14.66 -6.05
C CYS A 181 -2.75 16.01 -6.35
N ALA A 182 -3.34 16.64 -5.33
CA ALA A 182 -3.88 18.00 -5.43
C ALA A 182 -2.78 19.06 -5.48
N ILE A 183 -1.59 18.75 -4.97
CA ILE A 183 -0.43 19.64 -4.92
C ILE A 183 0.41 19.59 -6.21
N LEU A 184 0.43 18.44 -6.90
CA LEU A 184 1.08 18.27 -8.20
C LEU A 184 0.06 18.06 -9.34
N PRO A 185 -0.95 18.94 -9.51
CA PRO A 185 -1.96 18.77 -10.56
C PRO A 185 -1.37 19.01 -11.96
N GLU A 186 -0.31 19.81 -12.03
CA GLU A 186 0.37 20.18 -13.28
C GLU A 186 1.30 19.09 -13.81
N PHE A 187 1.49 18.01 -13.06
CA PHE A 187 2.31 16.88 -13.47
C PHE A 187 1.41 15.76 -13.97
N ASP A 188 1.47 15.48 -15.27
CA ASP A 188 0.74 14.38 -15.90
C ASP A 188 1.55 13.07 -15.80
N PHE A 189 1.62 12.53 -14.59
CA PHE A 189 2.26 11.24 -14.32
C PHE A 189 1.39 10.36 -13.39
N PRO A 190 1.66 9.04 -13.34
CA PRO A 190 0.98 8.10 -12.47
C PRO A 190 1.14 8.50 -10.99
N LYS A 191 0.02 8.85 -10.35
CA LYS A 191 -0.02 9.35 -8.97
C LYS A 191 0.46 8.36 -7.92
N ILE A 192 0.58 7.09 -8.26
CA ILE A 192 1.20 6.07 -7.42
C ILE A 192 2.67 6.38 -7.10
N ILE A 193 3.37 7.17 -7.92
CA ILE A 193 4.72 7.68 -7.60
C ILE A 193 4.73 8.60 -6.37
N CYS A 194 3.56 9.11 -5.97
CA CYS A 194 3.43 9.95 -4.79
C CYS A 194 3.34 9.14 -3.48
N ILE A 195 3.28 7.80 -3.54
CA ILE A 195 3.24 6.94 -2.35
C ILE A 195 4.66 6.87 -1.78
N PRO A 196 4.89 7.25 -0.50
CA PRO A 196 6.24 7.31 0.06
C PRO A 196 7.05 6.00 -0.09
N ALA A 197 6.40 4.84 0.04
CA ALA A 197 7.06 3.54 -0.07
C ALA A 197 7.37 3.09 -1.51
N ILE A 198 6.90 3.81 -2.54
CA ILE A 198 7.07 3.42 -3.96
C ILE A 198 8.53 3.23 -4.34
N VAL A 199 9.44 3.97 -3.68
CA VAL A 199 10.88 3.93 -3.90
C VAL A 199 11.45 2.51 -3.81
N THR A 200 10.88 1.66 -2.94
CA THR A 200 11.32 0.28 -2.75
C THR A 200 11.00 -0.64 -3.94
N ILE A 201 10.03 -0.25 -4.79
CA ILE A 201 9.62 -0.99 -6.00
C ILE A 201 10.21 -0.38 -7.28
N LEU A 202 10.98 0.70 -7.20
CA LEU A 202 11.64 1.23 -8.38
C LEU A 202 12.79 0.30 -8.83
N PRO A 203 12.85 -0.10 -10.12
CA PRO A 203 13.91 -0.97 -10.62
C PRO A 203 15.27 -0.28 -10.59
N ARG A 204 16.27 -0.91 -9.98
CA ARG A 204 17.63 -0.34 -9.86
C ARG A 204 18.46 -0.48 -11.12
N SER A 205 18.10 -1.43 -11.97
CA SER A 205 18.78 -1.72 -13.23
C SER A 205 18.65 -0.61 -14.28
N MET A 206 17.82 0.41 -14.03
CA MET A 206 17.54 1.50 -14.96
C MET A 206 18.28 2.79 -14.59
N GLN A 207 18.72 3.52 -15.61
CA GLN A 207 19.37 4.82 -15.41
C GLN A 207 18.34 5.92 -15.16
N SER A 208 18.76 6.98 -14.47
CA SER A 208 17.93 8.18 -14.20
C SER A 208 16.63 7.88 -13.45
N PRO A 209 16.70 7.35 -12.22
CA PRO A 209 15.51 7.19 -11.37
C PRO A 209 14.80 8.53 -11.15
N PRO A 210 13.49 8.52 -10.89
CA PRO A 210 12.68 9.73 -10.74
C PRO A 210 12.90 10.43 -9.39
N PHE A 211 14.14 10.57 -8.92
CA PHE A 211 14.49 11.10 -7.60
C PHE A 211 13.98 12.53 -7.38
N ALA A 212 14.04 13.42 -8.38
CA ALA A 212 13.48 14.76 -8.25
C ALA A 212 11.97 14.75 -7.90
N MET A 213 11.20 13.85 -8.54
CA MET A 213 9.77 13.69 -8.31
C MET A 213 9.45 13.04 -6.95
N LEU A 214 10.28 12.10 -6.50
CA LEU A 214 10.15 11.49 -5.19
C LEU A 214 10.50 12.47 -4.07
N MET A 215 11.57 13.25 -4.23
CA MET A 215 12.00 14.27 -3.27
C MET A 215 10.92 15.33 -3.07
N ILE A 216 10.38 15.90 -4.16
CA ILE A 216 9.33 16.92 -4.04
C ILE A 216 8.07 16.34 -3.38
N THR A 217 7.68 15.12 -3.73
CA THR A 217 6.56 14.40 -3.09
C THR A 217 6.80 14.22 -1.59
N ARG A 218 8.00 13.80 -1.19
CA ARG A 218 8.36 13.56 0.20
C ARG A 218 8.31 14.85 1.01
N LEU A 219 8.87 15.94 0.47
CA LEU A 219 8.83 17.26 1.08
C LEU A 219 7.39 17.73 1.31
N TYR A 220 6.52 17.61 0.32
CA TYR A 220 5.12 18.00 0.48
C TYR A 220 4.36 17.17 1.52
N ASN A 221 4.61 15.87 1.59
CA ASN A 221 4.03 15.02 2.64
C ASN A 221 4.47 15.49 4.04
N ILE A 222 5.76 15.75 4.24
CA ILE A 222 6.30 16.23 5.51
C ILE A 222 5.70 17.59 5.87
N GLU A 223 5.67 18.54 4.94
CA GLU A 223 5.09 19.88 5.18
C GLU A 223 3.58 19.83 5.46
N ALA A 224 2.86 18.88 4.86
CA ALA A 224 1.44 18.66 5.16
C ALA A 224 1.25 18.07 6.56
N GLU A 225 2.03 17.05 6.92
CA GLU A 225 1.99 16.42 8.25
C GLU A 225 2.32 17.43 9.36
N LEU A 226 3.38 18.23 9.19
CA LEU A 226 3.76 19.28 10.15
C LEU A 226 2.65 20.34 10.35
N LYS A 227 1.90 20.67 9.30
CA LYS A 227 0.78 21.62 9.37
C LYS A 227 -0.46 21.03 10.04
N GLU A 228 -0.76 19.76 9.80
CA GLU A 228 -1.93 19.09 10.40
C GLU A 228 -1.74 18.84 11.90
N GLU A 229 -0.51 18.59 12.34
CA GLU A 229 -0.21 18.20 13.73
C GLU A 229 0.18 19.39 14.63
N ASN A 230 0.10 20.64 14.14
CA ASN A 230 0.48 21.87 14.86
C ASN A 230 1.92 21.82 15.45
N TYR A 231 2.83 21.15 14.76
CA TYR A 231 4.21 21.03 15.18
C TYR A 231 5.02 22.26 14.72
N GLU A 232 4.78 23.41 15.35
CA GLU A 232 5.48 24.66 15.04
C GLU A 232 6.98 24.64 15.42
N ASN A 233 7.42 23.66 16.22
CA ASN A 233 8.79 23.57 16.78
C ASN A 233 9.55 22.29 16.38
N VAL A 234 9.11 21.55 15.37
CA VAL A 234 9.85 20.36 14.91
C VAL A 234 10.94 20.79 13.93
N GLU A 235 12.18 20.43 14.26
CA GLU A 235 13.33 20.60 13.38
C GLU A 235 13.10 19.84 12.07
N LYS A 236 13.23 20.55 10.95
CA LYS A 236 13.04 19.96 9.62
C LYS A 236 14.27 19.13 9.31
N SER A 237 14.06 17.86 8.92
CA SER A 237 15.14 17.03 8.36
C SER A 237 15.82 17.75 7.19
N SER A 238 17.15 17.65 7.11
CA SER A 238 17.90 18.26 6.01
C SER A 238 17.59 17.56 4.68
N LEU A 239 17.83 18.26 3.57
CA LEU A 239 17.69 17.64 2.25
C LEU A 239 18.61 16.42 2.07
N SER A 240 19.81 16.41 2.67
CA SER A 240 20.69 15.24 2.63
C SER A 240 20.10 14.05 3.37
N GLU A 241 19.60 14.23 4.59
CA GLU A 241 18.98 13.14 5.36
C GLU A 241 17.79 12.51 4.62
N LEU A 242 16.97 13.35 3.97
CA LEU A 242 15.85 12.89 3.17
C LEU A 242 16.30 12.11 1.93
N TYR A 243 17.33 12.59 1.24
CA TYR A 243 17.89 11.93 0.06
C TYR A 243 18.55 10.61 0.43
N ASP A 244 19.36 10.57 1.48
CA ASP A 244 20.09 9.38 1.91
C ASP A 244 19.12 8.27 2.32
N ALA A 245 18.08 8.60 3.09
CA ALA A 245 17.03 7.64 3.45
C ALA A 245 16.25 7.13 2.22
N MET A 246 15.96 8.00 1.25
CA MET A 246 15.32 7.60 0.00
C MET A 246 16.24 6.70 -0.84
N TYR A 247 17.52 7.04 -0.93
CA TYR A 247 18.51 6.29 -1.70
C TYR A 247 18.76 4.91 -1.10
N GLU A 248 18.85 4.80 0.23
CA GLU A 248 18.93 3.53 0.93
C GLU A 248 17.73 2.62 0.62
N LEU A 249 16.51 3.16 0.66
CA LEU A 249 15.30 2.43 0.29
C LEU A 249 15.27 2.06 -1.20
N TYR A 250 15.84 2.89 -2.08
CA TYR A 250 15.96 2.59 -3.50
C TYR A 250 16.93 1.42 -3.73
N GLU A 251 18.08 1.46 -3.07
CA GLU A 251 19.13 0.44 -3.15
C GLU A 251 18.75 -0.87 -2.45
N CYS A 252 17.70 -0.89 -1.62
CA CYS A 252 17.27 -2.11 -0.96
C CYS A 252 16.85 -3.21 -1.96
N GLN A 253 17.20 -4.45 -1.61
CA GLN A 253 16.83 -5.61 -2.42
C GLN A 253 15.48 -6.21 -2.00
N MET A 254 14.70 -5.52 -1.18
CA MET A 254 13.49 -6.06 -0.53
C MET A 254 12.47 -6.71 -1.48
N PHE A 255 12.46 -6.32 -2.76
CA PHE A 255 11.66 -6.96 -3.81
C PHE A 255 12.51 -7.43 -5.00
N PRO A 256 12.18 -8.58 -5.60
CA PRO A 256 12.83 -9.05 -6.82
C PRO A 256 12.72 -8.03 -7.96
N GLU A 257 13.82 -7.78 -8.67
CA GLU A 257 13.88 -6.79 -9.76
C GLU A 257 12.82 -7.04 -10.85
N ARG A 258 12.52 -8.31 -11.15
CA ARG A 258 11.46 -8.65 -12.13
C ARG A 258 10.07 -8.21 -11.67
N LEU A 259 9.75 -8.39 -10.38
CA LEU A 259 8.52 -7.89 -9.79
C LEU A 259 8.48 -6.37 -9.83
N LYS A 260 9.60 -5.70 -9.49
CA LYS A 260 9.74 -4.24 -9.59
C LYS A 260 9.38 -3.73 -10.99
N ILE A 261 9.96 -4.34 -12.03
CA ILE A 261 9.70 -4.00 -13.43
C ILE A 261 8.24 -4.25 -13.81
N GLU A 262 7.68 -5.42 -13.48
CA GLU A 262 6.30 -5.78 -13.82
C GLU A 262 5.29 -4.78 -13.22
N LEU A 263 5.48 -4.39 -11.96
CA LEU A 263 4.62 -3.43 -11.28
C LEU A 263 4.80 -2.02 -11.85
N CYS A 264 6.03 -1.57 -12.05
CA CYS A 264 6.29 -0.25 -12.63
C CYS A 264 5.82 -0.13 -14.09
N GLU A 265 5.88 -1.20 -14.89
CA GLU A 265 5.30 -1.25 -16.24
C GLU A 265 3.77 -1.16 -16.17
N LYS A 266 3.12 -1.96 -15.30
CA LYS A 266 1.66 -1.90 -15.06
C LYS A 266 1.21 -0.48 -14.71
N TRP A 267 2.01 0.23 -13.92
CA TRP A 267 1.72 1.58 -13.45
C TRP A 267 2.23 2.69 -14.36
N GLN A 268 2.78 2.35 -15.55
CA GLN A 268 3.31 3.30 -16.51
C GLN A 268 4.48 4.16 -15.99
N ILE A 269 5.13 3.76 -14.89
CA ILE A 269 6.37 4.36 -14.36
C ILE A 269 7.55 3.98 -15.26
N VAL A 270 7.50 2.77 -15.81
CA VAL A 270 8.49 2.22 -16.72
C VAL A 270 7.81 1.91 -18.05
N VAL A 271 8.53 2.14 -19.14
CA VAL A 271 8.13 1.81 -20.50
C VAL A 271 9.11 0.80 -21.11
N LYS A 272 8.58 -0.08 -21.96
CA LYS A 272 9.37 -1.02 -22.74
C LYS A 272 9.76 -0.39 -24.08
N GLU A 273 11.06 -0.26 -24.31
CA GLU A 273 11.65 0.19 -25.56
C GLU A 273 12.46 -0.94 -26.19
N GLY A 274 11.85 -1.63 -27.17
CA GLY A 274 12.41 -2.83 -27.77
C GLY A 274 12.57 -3.96 -26.74
N ASN A 275 13.83 -4.35 -26.50
CA ASN A 275 14.19 -5.39 -25.53
C ASN A 275 14.62 -4.84 -24.17
N THR A 276 14.55 -3.53 -23.98
CA THR A 276 15.00 -2.85 -22.75
C THR A 276 13.84 -2.12 -22.09
N TYR A 277 14.00 -1.86 -20.79
CA TYR A 277 13.05 -1.10 -19.98
C TYR A 277 13.71 0.19 -19.52
N LYS A 278 12.96 1.29 -19.51
CA LYS A 278 13.41 2.61 -19.05
C LYS A 278 12.30 3.30 -18.27
N TYR A 279 12.68 4.24 -17.40
CA TYR A 279 11.71 5.15 -16.82
C TYR A 279 10.99 5.96 -17.89
N ALA A 280 9.71 6.23 -17.65
CA ALA A 280 8.87 6.91 -18.61
C ALA A 280 9.36 8.34 -18.91
N PRO A 281 9.20 8.84 -20.16
CA PRO A 281 9.80 10.11 -20.59
C PRO A 281 9.37 11.35 -19.79
N TYR A 282 8.15 11.35 -19.26
CA TYR A 282 7.62 12.49 -18.50
C TYR A 282 8.44 12.79 -17.23
N PHE A 283 9.17 11.81 -16.68
CA PHE A 283 10.07 12.07 -15.55
C PHE A 283 11.27 12.93 -15.93
N ALA A 284 11.78 12.80 -17.16
CA ALA A 284 12.82 13.68 -17.67
C ALA A 284 12.26 15.07 -17.99
N GLU A 285 11.07 15.12 -18.60
CA GLU A 285 10.36 16.37 -18.93
C GLU A 285 10.11 17.24 -17.69
N TYR A 286 9.64 16.62 -16.60
CA TYR A 286 9.27 17.35 -15.39
C TYR A 286 10.42 17.55 -14.38
N ARG A 287 11.62 17.03 -14.67
CA ARG A 287 12.74 17.05 -13.71
C ARG A 287 13.11 18.47 -13.27
N GLN A 288 13.31 19.38 -14.21
CA GLN A 288 13.71 20.75 -13.88
C GLN A 288 12.65 21.46 -13.04
N LYS A 289 11.37 21.31 -13.41
CA LYS A 289 10.26 21.88 -12.66
C LYS A 289 10.22 21.34 -11.22
N ALA A 290 10.45 20.04 -11.03
CA ALA A 290 10.54 19.46 -9.69
C ALA A 290 11.70 20.06 -8.88
N LYS A 291 12.87 20.26 -9.50
CA LYS A 291 14.02 20.94 -8.87
C LYS A 291 13.68 22.36 -8.44
N ASP A 292 13.06 23.15 -9.32
CA ASP A 292 12.66 24.54 -9.01
C ASP A 292 11.67 24.57 -7.83
N MET A 293 10.78 23.59 -7.72
CA MET A 293 9.86 23.46 -6.59
C MET A 293 10.58 23.07 -5.30
N ILE A 294 11.56 22.16 -5.34
CA ILE A 294 12.40 21.81 -4.19
C ILE A 294 13.13 23.05 -3.69
N THR A 295 13.77 23.81 -4.60
CA THR A 295 14.41 25.09 -4.30
C THR A 295 13.46 26.00 -3.55
N ASN A 296 12.26 26.24 -4.08
CA ASN A 296 11.28 27.12 -3.45
C ASN A 296 10.82 26.67 -2.03
N ILE A 297 10.82 25.36 -1.76
CA ILE A 297 10.40 24.81 -0.45
C ILE A 297 11.54 24.79 0.57
N ARG A 298 12.79 24.78 0.11
CA ARG A 298 14.01 24.60 0.92
C ARG A 298 15.11 25.61 0.52
N LEU A 299 14.73 26.87 0.29
CA LEU A 299 15.64 27.94 -0.15
C LEU A 299 16.86 28.11 0.77
N ASP A 300 16.67 27.94 2.08
CA ASP A 300 17.70 28.16 3.10
C ASP A 300 18.43 26.88 3.54
N ASP A 301 18.18 25.73 2.89
CA ASP A 301 18.82 24.46 3.23
C ASP A 301 20.27 24.43 2.73
N PRO A 302 21.27 24.16 3.59
CA PRO A 302 22.69 24.18 3.20
C PRO A 302 23.05 23.10 2.17
N ASP A 303 22.28 22.02 2.09
CA ASP A 303 22.54 20.90 1.19
C ASP A 303 21.87 21.08 -0.19
N LEU A 304 21.13 22.17 -0.41
CA LEU A 304 20.27 22.34 -1.58
C LEU A 304 21.01 22.13 -2.91
N GLU A 305 22.08 22.89 -3.16
CA GLU A 305 22.83 22.81 -4.43
C GLU A 305 23.44 21.43 -4.65
N TYR A 306 23.94 20.79 -3.59
CA TYR A 306 24.49 19.45 -3.66
C TYR A 306 23.39 18.45 -4.04
N ILE A 307 22.25 18.47 -3.36
CA ILE A 307 21.14 17.54 -3.60
C ILE A 307 20.52 17.75 -4.98
N LEU A 308 20.37 18.99 -5.43
CA LEU A 308 19.92 19.30 -6.80
C LEU A 308 20.87 18.75 -7.87
N SER A 309 22.16 18.59 -7.58
CA SER A 309 23.13 18.00 -8.51
C SER A 309 23.00 16.47 -8.62
N LEU A 310 22.47 15.80 -7.59
CA LEU A 310 22.30 14.34 -7.54
C LEU A 310 21.00 13.85 -8.20
N ILE A 311 19.97 14.70 -8.27
CA ILE A 311 18.61 14.34 -8.72
C ILE A 311 18.24 14.87 -10.10
#